data_AF-A0A3A5V4T1-F1
#
_entry.id   AF-A0A3A5V4T1-F1
#
_cell.length_a   1.000
_cell.length_b   1.000
_cell.length_c   1.000
_cell.angle_alpha   90.00
_cell.angle_beta   90.00
_cell.angle_gamma   90.00
#
_symmetry.space_group_name_H-M   'P 1'
#
loop_
_entity.id
_entity.type
_entity.pdbx_description
1 polymer ?
#
loop_
_entity_poly.entity_id
_entity_poly.type
_entity_poly.pdbx_seq_one_letter_code
_entity_poly.pdbx_strand_id
1 'polypeptide(L)'
;EPGIHWTQVGMQSGTTGINTIRAYSMTKQGKDHDKNGDYIRKWIPELSMVPTAYIHEPWLMPKELQENIMCRIGVEYPLPLTNELESRKEGIKRSYSARSGEDARRISKRVLQVHGSRKRPRKKESKIQKKLF
;
A
#
# COMPACT_ATOMS: atom_id res chain seq x y z
N GLU A 1 -8.17 3.54 20.68
CA GLU A 1 -9.59 3.99 20.62
C GLU A 1 -10.28 3.25 19.46
N PRO A 2 -11.28 2.39 19.71
CA PRO A 2 -11.80 1.47 18.67
C PRO A 2 -12.49 2.17 17.48
N GLY A 3 -13.11 3.33 17.68
CA GLY A 3 -13.81 4.07 16.63
C GLY A 3 -12.87 4.57 15.53
N ILE A 4 -11.66 4.97 15.92
CA ILE A 4 -10.61 5.42 14.99
C ILE A 4 -9.92 4.23 14.31
N HIS A 5 -9.52 3.21 15.07
CA HIS A 5 -8.72 2.12 14.49
C HIS A 5 -9.51 1.27 13.51
N TRP A 6 -10.78 0.95 13.80
CA TRP A 6 -11.58 0.06 12.95
C TRP A 6 -11.86 0.68 11.58
N THR A 7 -12.16 1.98 11.56
CA THR A 7 -12.40 2.73 10.32
C THR A 7 -11.12 2.86 9.49
N GLN A 8 -9.97 3.10 10.13
CA GLN A 8 -8.68 3.11 9.46
C GLN A 8 -8.32 1.75 8.85
N VAL A 9 -8.52 0.65 9.58
CA VAL A 9 -8.28 -0.71 9.08
C VAL A 9 -9.13 -0.96 7.84
N GLY A 10 -10.43 -0.68 7.89
CA GLY A 10 -11.32 -0.87 6.73
C GLY A 10 -10.94 -0.01 5.52
N MET A 11 -10.46 1.21 5.76
CA MET A 11 -9.98 2.08 4.69
C MET A 11 -8.70 1.53 4.03
N GLN A 12 -7.73 1.06 4.82
CA GLN A 12 -6.45 0.56 4.32
C GLN A 12 -6.57 -0.83 3.69
N SER A 13 -7.46 -1.68 4.19
CA SER A 13 -7.74 -3.00 3.61
C SER A 13 -8.58 -2.94 2.33
N GLY A 14 -9.05 -1.75 1.93
CA GLY A 14 -9.87 -1.56 0.73
C GLY A 14 -11.29 -2.14 0.81
N THR A 15 -11.80 -2.40 2.02
CA THR A 15 -13.13 -3.03 2.22
C THR A 15 -14.28 -2.04 2.11
N THR A 16 -14.00 -0.74 2.23
CA THR A 16 -15.02 0.32 2.08
C THR A 16 -15.53 0.48 0.64
N GLY A 17 -14.84 -0.09 -0.36
CA GLY A 17 -15.31 -0.19 -1.75
C GLY A 17 -15.35 1.12 -2.56
N ILE A 18 -15.16 2.27 -1.91
CA ILE A 18 -15.19 3.60 -2.54
C ILE A 18 -13.88 3.90 -3.31
N ASN A 19 -12.75 3.41 -2.81
CA ASN A 19 -11.44 3.66 -3.39
C ASN A 19 -10.97 2.50 -4.29
N THR A 20 -10.08 2.82 -5.23
CA THR A 20 -9.26 1.81 -5.90
C THR A 20 -8.38 1.10 -4.87
N ILE A 21 -8.06 -0.17 -5.11
CA ILE A 21 -7.16 -0.93 -4.23
C ILE A 21 -5.80 -0.24 -4.25
N ARG A 22 -5.34 0.23 -3.09
CA ARG A 22 -4.03 0.86 -2.93
C ARG A 22 -3.04 -0.20 -2.50
N ALA A 23 -1.96 -0.32 -3.25
CA ALA A 23 -0.81 -1.15 -2.89
C ALA A 23 0.43 -0.27 -2.92
N TYR A 24 0.98 -0.01 -1.73
CA TYR A 24 2.15 0.82 -1.53
C TYR A 24 3.43 0.03 -1.80
N SER A 25 4.48 0.75 -2.21
CA SER A 25 5.83 0.20 -2.25
C SER A 25 6.58 0.64 -1.01
N MET A 26 7.15 -0.31 -0.27
CA MET A 26 7.88 -0.05 0.98
C MET A 26 9.15 0.73 0.68
N THR A 27 9.87 0.33 -0.36
CA THR A 27 11.10 0.98 -0.82
C THR A 27 10.84 2.41 -1.25
N LYS A 28 9.79 2.65 -2.04
CA LYS A 28 9.42 4.00 -2.48
C LYS A 28 9.03 4.90 -1.31
N GLN A 29 8.17 4.40 -0.40
CA GLN A 29 7.76 5.17 0.77
C GLN A 29 8.95 5.55 1.65
N GLY A 30 9.90 4.63 1.83
CA GLY A 30 11.15 4.91 2.54
C GLY A 30 11.93 6.04 1.87
N LYS A 31 12.18 5.94 0.56
CA LYS A 31 12.93 6.96 -0.20
C LYS A 31 12.24 8.33 -0.21
N ASP A 32 10.90 8.36 -0.28
CA ASP A 32 10.14 9.61 -0.35
C ASP A 32 10.11 10.34 1.01
N HIS A 33 10.01 9.60 2.12
CA HIS A 33 9.82 10.16 3.46
C HIS A 33 11.08 10.20 4.34
N ASP A 34 12.08 9.38 4.05
CA ASP A 34 13.31 9.24 4.84
C ASP A 34 14.54 9.12 3.93
N LYS A 35 14.78 10.12 3.08
CA LYS A 35 15.85 10.11 2.05
C LYS A 35 17.25 9.72 2.57
N ASN A 36 17.55 10.07 3.81
CA ASN A 36 18.85 9.80 4.44
C ASN A 36 18.88 8.48 5.22
N GLY A 37 17.71 7.87 5.47
CA GLY A 37 17.57 6.70 6.31
C GLY A 37 17.72 7.00 7.81
N ASP A 38 17.54 8.25 8.24
CA ASP A 38 17.76 8.66 9.63
C ASP A 38 16.77 7.95 10.58
N TYR A 39 15.54 7.74 10.10
CA TYR A 39 14.54 6.97 10.85
C TYR A 39 14.95 5.50 10.94
N ILE A 40 15.43 4.91 9.84
CA ILE A 40 15.89 3.52 9.80
C ILE A 40 17.07 3.33 10.76
N ARG A 41 18.10 4.19 10.70
CA ARG A 41 19.28 4.09 11.58
C ARG A 41 18.95 4.23 13.05
N LYS A 42 17.93 5.03 13.39
CA LYS A 42 17.49 5.23 14.77
C LYS A 42 16.80 4.00 15.35
N TRP A 43 15.98 3.31 14.55
CA TRP A 43 15.14 2.20 15.03
C TRP A 43 15.72 0.82 14.73
N ILE A 44 16.63 0.72 13.78
CA ILE A 44 17.27 -0.52 13.32
C ILE A 44 18.79 -0.32 13.44
N PRO A 45 19.36 -0.50 14.65
CA PRO A 45 20.76 -0.17 14.93
C PRO A 45 21.76 -0.99 14.10
N GLU A 46 21.39 -2.21 13.66
CA GLU A 46 22.20 -3.02 12.76
C GLU A 46 22.43 -2.37 11.38
N LEU A 47 21.53 -1.47 10.96
CA LEU A 47 21.68 -0.71 9.71
C LEU A 47 22.32 0.68 9.91
N SER A 48 22.76 1.00 11.13
CA SER A 48 23.28 2.34 11.48
C SER A 48 24.49 2.77 10.66
N MET A 49 25.32 1.81 10.22
CA MET A 49 26.54 2.05 9.42
C MET A 49 26.33 1.89 7.91
N VAL A 50 25.14 1.47 7.47
CA VAL A 50 24.85 1.23 6.05
C VAL A 50 24.86 2.54 5.27
N PRO A 51 25.57 2.69 4.14
CA PRO A 51 25.55 3.93 3.38
C PRO A 51 24.14 4.29 2.88
N THR A 52 23.84 5.59 2.81
CA THR A 52 22.50 6.10 2.40
C THR A 52 22.04 5.56 1.04
N ALA A 53 22.98 5.27 0.13
CA ALA A 53 22.67 4.66 -1.17
C ALA A 53 21.95 3.30 -1.05
N TYR A 54 22.19 2.55 0.03
CA TYR A 54 21.68 1.20 0.24
C TYR A 54 20.74 1.08 1.44
N ILE A 55 20.50 2.14 2.21
CA ILE A 55 19.74 2.05 3.47
C ILE A 55 18.30 1.54 3.29
N HIS A 56 17.68 1.83 2.15
CA HIS A 56 16.34 1.34 1.82
C HIS A 56 16.33 -0.04 1.15
N GLU A 57 17.48 -0.48 0.62
CA GLU A 57 17.63 -1.74 -0.11
C GLU A 57 18.97 -2.41 0.27
N PRO A 58 19.17 -2.78 1.55
CA PRO A 58 20.48 -3.22 2.05
C PRO A 58 20.96 -4.53 1.41
N TRP A 59 20.04 -5.36 0.89
CA TRP A 59 20.35 -6.58 0.14
C TRP A 59 21.05 -6.33 -1.20
N LEU A 60 21.04 -5.11 -1.72
CA LEU A 60 21.79 -4.73 -2.93
C LEU A 60 23.24 -4.32 -2.63
N MET A 61 23.64 -4.28 -1.35
CA MET A 61 25.02 -3.94 -0.98
C MET A 61 26.02 -4.98 -1.49
N PRO A 62 27.17 -4.55 -2.06
CA PRO A 62 28.28 -5.44 -2.36
C PRO A 62 28.76 -6.19 -1.10
N LYS A 63 29.18 -7.45 -1.24
CA LYS A 63 29.65 -8.28 -0.11
C LYS A 63 30.83 -7.64 0.64
N GLU A 64 31.78 -7.08 -0.11
CA GLU A 64 32.94 -6.36 0.47
C GLU A 64 32.50 -5.22 1.39
N LEU A 65 31.47 -4.46 0.97
CA LEU A 65 30.94 -3.38 1.78
C LEU A 65 30.23 -3.91 3.04
N GLN A 66 29.47 -5.00 2.91
CA GLN A 66 28.80 -5.65 4.05
C GLN A 66 29.79 -6.14 5.11
N GLU A 67 30.92 -6.71 4.68
CA GLU A 67 32.00 -7.14 5.58
C GLU A 67 32.66 -5.96 6.29
N ASN A 68 32.96 -4.88 5.55
CA ASN A 68 33.59 -3.68 6.10
C ASN A 68 32.74 -2.97 7.16
N ILE A 69 31.42 -3.00 7.04
CA ILE A 69 30.49 -2.35 7.99
C ILE A 69 29.90 -3.32 9.02
N MET A 70 30.34 -4.58 9.01
CA MET A 70 29.85 -5.66 9.90
C MET A 70 28.32 -5.85 9.86
N CYS A 71 27.68 -5.65 8.70
CA CYS A 71 26.25 -5.87 8.50
C CYS A 71 26.05 -6.78 7.29
N ARG A 72 26.08 -8.11 7.51
CA ARG A 72 25.86 -9.09 6.44
C ARG A 72 24.38 -9.42 6.34
N ILE A 73 23.89 -9.32 5.11
CA ILE A 73 22.50 -9.62 4.81
C ILE A 73 22.30 -11.14 4.80
N GLY A 74 21.37 -11.62 5.62
CA GLY A 74 21.13 -13.02 5.93
C GLY A 74 21.68 -13.46 7.29
N VAL A 75 22.51 -12.65 7.96
CA VAL A 75 23.07 -12.96 9.29
C VAL A 75 22.68 -11.89 10.29
N GLU A 76 23.25 -10.68 10.18
CA GLU A 76 22.94 -9.57 11.10
C GLU A 76 21.63 -8.86 10.73
N TYR A 77 21.30 -8.79 9.44
CA TYR A 77 20.01 -8.28 8.96
C TYR A 77 19.40 -9.25 7.95
N PRO A 78 18.11 -9.60 8.02
CA PRO A 78 17.53 -10.65 7.19
C PRO A 78 17.47 -10.28 5.69
N LEU A 79 17.46 -11.32 4.85
CA LEU A 79 17.12 -11.19 3.43
C LEU A 79 15.62 -10.84 3.26
N PRO A 80 15.23 -10.12 2.19
CA PRO A 80 13.83 -9.91 1.86
C PRO A 80 13.08 -11.24 1.75
N LEU A 81 12.01 -11.38 2.53
CA LEU A 81 11.20 -12.61 2.54
C LEU A 81 10.48 -12.85 1.22
N THR A 82 10.11 -11.79 0.50
CA THR A 82 9.34 -11.87 -0.74
C THR A 82 9.80 -10.81 -1.72
N ASN A 83 9.73 -11.11 -3.02
CA ASN A 83 9.89 -10.09 -4.05
C ASN A 83 8.69 -9.12 -4.01
N GLU A 84 8.99 -7.82 -3.82
CA GLU A 84 7.98 -6.78 -3.68
C GLU A 84 7.06 -6.68 -4.90
N LEU A 85 7.61 -6.75 -6.11
CA LEU A 85 6.85 -6.58 -7.36
C LEU A 85 5.88 -7.73 -7.58
N GLU A 86 6.34 -8.96 -7.35
CA GLU A 86 5.52 -10.17 -7.50
C GLU A 86 4.42 -10.21 -6.43
N SER A 87 4.80 -10.03 -5.16
CA SER A 87 3.87 -10.01 -4.02
C SER A 87 2.79 -8.93 -4.20
N ARG A 88 3.18 -7.74 -4.64
CA ARG A 88 2.24 -6.66 -4.96
C ARG A 88 1.27 -7.04 -6.06
N LYS A 89 1.76 -7.57 -7.18
CA LYS A 89 0.93 -7.97 -8.32
C LYS A 89 -0.07 -9.04 -7.91
N GLU A 90 0.38 -10.03 -7.13
CA GLU A 90 -0.47 -11.09 -6.62
C GLU A 90 -1.53 -10.57 -5.64
N GLY A 91 -1.14 -9.73 -4.67
CA GLY A 91 -2.06 -9.15 -3.69
C GLY A 91 -3.17 -8.32 -4.34
N ILE A 92 -2.82 -7.50 -5.34
CA ILE A 92 -3.79 -6.74 -6.14
C ILE A 92 -4.74 -7.68 -6.87
N LYS A 93 -4.22 -8.71 -7.55
CA LYS A 93 -5.02 -9.70 -8.29
C LYS A 93 -6.02 -10.41 -7.38
N ARG A 94 -5.57 -10.91 -6.23
CA ARG A 94 -6.42 -11.58 -5.23
C ARG A 94 -7.50 -10.65 -4.72
N SER A 95 -7.16 -9.39 -4.43
CA SER A 95 -8.10 -8.39 -3.91
C SER A 95 -9.20 -8.06 -4.92
N TYR A 96 -8.87 -7.90 -6.20
CA TYR A 96 -9.87 -7.70 -7.25
C TYR A 96 -10.74 -8.95 -7.47
N SER A 97 -10.15 -10.14 -7.44
CA SER A 97 -10.89 -11.41 -7.54
C SER A 97 -11.88 -11.60 -6.39
N ALA A 98 -11.52 -11.20 -5.17
CA ALA A 98 -12.42 -11.26 -4.02
C ALA A 98 -13.60 -10.29 -4.18
N ARG A 99 -13.37 -9.10 -4.74
CA ARG A 99 -14.44 -8.12 -5.02
C ARG A 99 -15.41 -8.57 -6.11
N SER A 100 -14.96 -9.37 -7.07
CA SER A 100 -15.78 -9.83 -8.19
C SER A 100 -16.63 -11.07 -7.89
N GLY A 101 -16.44 -11.69 -6.72
CA GLY A 101 -17.17 -12.88 -6.28
C GLY A 101 -18.69 -12.68 -6.18
N GLU A 102 -19.44 -13.75 -6.39
CA GLU A 102 -20.90 -13.74 -6.32
C GLU A 102 -21.41 -13.37 -4.92
N ASP A 103 -20.75 -13.85 -3.87
CA ASP A 103 -21.06 -13.51 -2.49
C ASP A 103 -20.93 -12.01 -2.21
N ALA A 104 -19.86 -11.38 -2.70
CA ALA A 104 -19.65 -9.94 -2.55
C ALA A 104 -20.79 -9.15 -3.22
N ARG A 105 -21.22 -9.59 -4.41
CA ARG A 105 -22.37 -8.99 -5.12
C ARG A 105 -23.68 -9.18 -4.34
N ARG A 106 -23.91 -10.37 -3.81
CA ARG A 106 -25.10 -10.72 -3.01
C ARG A 106 -25.18 -9.87 -1.74
N ILE A 107 -24.08 -9.76 -1.00
CA ILE A 107 -23.99 -8.94 0.21
C ILE A 107 -24.21 -7.46 -0.14
N SER A 108 -23.55 -6.96 -1.19
CA SER A 108 -23.72 -5.58 -1.65
C SER A 108 -25.18 -5.26 -2.01
N LYS A 109 -25.87 -6.15 -2.74
CA LYS A 109 -27.30 -6.01 -3.03
C LYS A 109 -28.13 -5.95 -1.74
N ARG A 110 -27.86 -6.82 -0.77
CA ARG A 110 -28.56 -6.82 0.53
C ARG A 110 -28.35 -5.50 1.28
N VAL A 111 -27.11 -5.03 1.40
CA VAL A 111 -26.77 -3.76 2.06
C VAL A 111 -27.47 -2.59 1.38
N LEU A 112 -27.50 -2.56 0.04
CA LEU A 112 -28.21 -1.55 -0.73
C LEU A 112 -29.72 -1.56 -0.48
N GLN A 113 -30.34 -2.73 -0.32
CA GLN A 113 -31.78 -2.81 -0.03
C GLN A 113 -32.12 -2.29 1.38
N VAL A 114 -31.26 -2.55 2.36
CA VAL A 114 -31.48 -2.15 3.76
C VAL A 114 -31.16 -0.67 3.99
N HIS A 115 -30.01 -0.21 3.48
CA HIS A 115 -29.45 1.11 3.81
C HIS A 115 -29.44 2.10 2.63
N GLY A 116 -29.76 1.64 1.42
CA GLY A 116 -29.75 2.49 0.23
C GLY A 116 -30.86 3.53 0.24
N SER A 117 -30.53 4.74 -0.20
CA SER A 117 -31.53 5.79 -0.41
C SER A 117 -32.53 5.38 -1.49
N ARG A 118 -33.81 5.54 -1.20
CA ARG A 118 -34.92 5.30 -2.15
C ARG A 118 -35.23 6.52 -3.02
N LYS A 119 -34.60 7.67 -2.76
CA LYS A 119 -34.79 8.88 -3.56
C LYS A 119 -34.15 8.68 -4.93
N ARG A 120 -34.93 8.88 -6.00
CA ARG A 120 -34.41 8.88 -7.37
C ARG A 120 -33.36 9.98 -7.52
N PRO A 121 -32.18 9.69 -8.09
CA PRO A 121 -31.20 10.72 -8.39
C PRO A 121 -31.79 11.70 -9.41
N ARG A 122 -31.65 13.00 -9.12
CA ARG A 122 -32.11 14.07 -10.00
C ARG A 122 -31.28 14.00 -11.30
N LYS A 123 -31.92 13.83 -12.46
CA LYS A 123 -31.24 13.89 -13.77
C LYS A 123 -30.58 15.27 -13.88
N LYS A 124 -29.25 15.33 -13.96
CA LYS A 124 -28.54 16.54 -14.37
C LYS A 124 -28.71 16.68 -15.88
N GLU A 125 -29.44 17.69 -16.32
CA GLU A 125 -29.44 18.09 -17.73
C GLU A 125 -28.02 18.56 -18.11
N SER A 126 -27.45 17.95 -19.14
CA SER A 126 -26.16 18.37 -19.68
C SER A 126 -26.35 19.71 -20.37
N LYS A 127 -25.89 20.80 -19.74
CA LYS A 127 -25.78 22.10 -20.42
C LYS A 127 -24.74 21.95 -21.53
N ILE A 128 -25.22 21.93 -22.78
CA ILE A 128 -24.38 22.06 -23.96
C ILE A 128 -23.77 23.46 -23.91
N GLN A 129 -22.51 23.57 -23.47
CA GLN A 129 -21.75 24.80 -23.62
C GLN A 129 -21.44 24.96 -25.11
N LYS A 130 -22.24 25.80 -25.80
CA LYS A 130 -21.84 26.36 -27.09
C LYS A 130 -20.54 27.14 -26.83
N LYS A 131 -19.40 26.60 -27.27
CA LYS A 131 -18.16 27.37 -27.39
C LYS A 131 -18.48 28.55 -28.32
N LEU A 132 -18.51 29.76 -27.78
CA LEU A 132 -18.35 30.95 -28.60
C LEU A 132 -16.89 30.98 -29.06
N PHE A 133 -16.74 31.34 -30.34
CA PHE A 133 -15.52 31.41 -31.13
C PHE A 133 -14.32 32.00 -30.40
#